data_AF-A0A1G9X696-F1
#
_entry.id   AF-A0A1G9X696-F1
#
_cell.length_a   1.000
_cell.length_b   1.000
_cell.length_c   1.000
_cell.angle_alpha   90.00
_cell.angle_beta   90.00
_cell.angle_gamma   90.00
#
_symmetry.space_group_name_H-M   'P 1'
#
loop_
_entity.id
_entity.type
_entity.pdbx_description
1 polymer ?
#
loop_
_entity_poly.entity_id
_entity_poly.type
_entity_poly.pdbx_seq_one_letter_code
_entity_poly.pdbx_strand_id
1 'polypeptide(L)'
;MKKSICILAFLFATLWTSCQKKSDELRTDNSISVIGGRLRFANEKLFRMTLMDLSDAKRSKITKSLLPENFESIGKQVEVAGRDTLPFPACYYPVLNSNMEYQVADTIFRYDLTKRVKYAIPSSDMSEFENNEIGRDKYVVAQFSSNVLQMPASKSGRSYLTNIEIDARHQKEFYLEQYNGLPAQGRRKYVHELVTYQEIMLVGNRVVVAYLDLRIKLESKARTGWDPTNEARHISYSLTGETKVLTSSSPSTWYPQNNQNNININDVIVSFSDLKIPLQQFSYAMVGSQAGHYFSVELNGFISQQVNGDVPQNAWINSGYPLW
;
A
#
# COMPACT_ATOMS: atom_id res chain seq x y z
N MET A 1 62.74 27.15 70.53
CA MET A 1 61.75 28.24 70.34
C MET A 1 60.46 27.66 69.79
N LYS A 2 59.36 27.93 70.51
CA LYS A 2 57.93 28.00 70.14
C LYS A 2 57.43 27.35 68.83
N LYS A 3 56.45 26.43 69.02
CA LYS A 3 55.12 26.26 68.37
C LYS A 3 55.09 26.23 66.82
N SER A 4 54.42 25.29 66.14
CA SER A 4 52.99 24.99 66.27
C SER A 4 52.60 23.66 65.61
N ILE A 5 51.65 22.99 66.27
CA ILE A 5 50.77 21.94 65.76
C ILE A 5 49.63 22.59 64.96
N CYS A 6 49.22 21.98 63.85
CA CYS A 6 47.86 21.96 63.28
C CYS A 6 47.85 20.85 62.20
N ILE A 7 47.53 19.59 62.51
CA ILE A 7 46.17 19.01 62.42
C ILE A 7 45.29 19.75 61.41
N LEU A 8 45.12 19.17 60.22
CA LEU A 8 43.83 19.12 59.55
C LEU A 8 43.78 17.90 58.63
N ALA A 9 43.44 16.74 59.23
CA ALA A 9 42.80 15.67 58.52
C ALA A 9 41.32 16.06 58.37
N PHE A 10 40.89 16.45 57.18
CA PHE A 10 39.47 16.54 56.84
C PHE A 10 39.30 16.56 55.31
N LEU A 11 38.32 15.78 54.84
CA LEU A 11 37.81 15.73 53.46
C LEU A 11 38.59 14.88 52.44
N PHE A 12 38.74 13.60 52.76
CA PHE A 12 38.68 12.52 51.76
C PHE A 12 37.20 12.11 51.58
N ALA A 13 36.41 12.96 50.92
CA ALA A 13 35.08 12.61 50.42
C ALA A 13 34.64 13.70 49.43
N THR A 14 34.00 13.27 48.34
CA THR A 14 33.30 14.09 47.32
C THR A 14 34.13 14.79 46.25
N LEU A 15 34.88 14.01 45.46
CA LEU A 15 35.08 14.31 44.03
C LEU A 15 34.89 13.03 43.18
N TRP A 16 33.78 12.34 43.43
CA TRP A 16 33.07 11.55 42.42
C TRP A 16 31.81 12.34 42.07
N THR A 17 31.97 13.47 41.37
CA THR A 17 30.87 13.98 40.55
C THR A 17 30.75 13.05 39.36
N SER A 18 30.07 11.94 39.63
CA SER A 18 29.36 11.14 38.65
C SER A 18 28.59 12.11 37.76
N CYS A 19 29.17 12.41 36.60
CA CYS A 19 28.40 12.89 35.47
C CYS A 19 27.65 11.67 34.92
N GLN A 20 26.73 11.12 35.74
CA GLN A 20 25.58 10.41 35.21
C GLN A 20 24.78 11.47 34.46
N LYS A 21 25.19 11.69 33.21
CA LYS A 21 24.27 12.13 32.18
C LYS A 21 23.14 11.13 32.28
N LYS A 22 22.03 11.51 32.90
CA LYS A 22 20.76 10.82 32.71
C LYS A 22 20.68 10.71 31.20
N SER A 23 20.86 9.49 30.69
CA SER A 23 20.21 9.14 29.45
C SER A 23 18.75 9.40 29.77
N ASP A 24 18.26 10.59 29.38
CA ASP A 24 16.88 10.68 28.98
C ASP A 24 16.73 9.49 28.04
N GLU A 25 16.11 8.42 28.55
CA GLU A 25 15.54 7.40 27.71
C GLU A 25 14.80 8.22 26.66
N LEU A 26 15.34 8.23 25.43
CA LEU A 26 14.60 8.70 24.28
C LEU A 26 13.32 7.89 24.34
N ARG A 27 12.28 8.48 24.94
CA ARG A 27 10.93 8.00 24.85
C ARG A 27 10.70 7.98 23.35
N THR A 28 10.81 6.78 22.78
CA THR A 28 10.40 6.52 21.41
C THR A 28 8.91 6.83 21.43
N ASP A 29 8.60 8.08 21.10
CA ASP A 29 7.24 8.51 20.86
C ASP A 29 6.74 7.60 19.75
N ASN A 30 5.88 6.67 20.15
CA ASN A 30 5.24 5.69 19.28
C ASN A 30 3.76 6.09 19.08
N SER A 31 3.44 7.37 19.25
CA SER A 31 2.07 7.85 19.08
C SER A 31 1.70 7.99 17.60
N ILE A 32 0.46 7.59 17.32
CA ILE A 32 -0.27 7.93 16.10
C ILE A 32 -1.35 8.92 16.52
N SER A 33 -1.45 10.06 15.85
CA SER A 33 -2.41 11.12 16.17
C SER A 33 -3.04 11.68 14.91
N VAL A 34 -4.12 12.45 15.04
CA VAL A 34 -4.75 13.16 13.91
C VAL A 34 -4.41 14.65 14.01
N ILE A 35 -3.76 15.22 13.00
CA ILE A 35 -3.44 16.66 12.92
C ILE A 35 -3.88 17.20 11.57
N GLY A 36 -4.74 18.23 11.57
CA GLY A 36 -5.26 18.83 10.34
C GLY A 36 -5.96 17.81 9.42
N GLY A 37 -6.63 16.81 10.00
CA GLY A 37 -7.27 15.72 9.27
C GLY A 37 -6.31 14.68 8.67
N ARG A 38 -5.00 14.73 8.97
CA ARG A 38 -4.01 13.71 8.57
C ARG A 38 -3.68 12.80 9.73
N LEU A 39 -3.38 11.53 9.46
CA LEU A 39 -2.64 10.73 10.42
C LEU A 39 -1.19 11.21 10.50
N ARG A 40 -0.75 11.51 11.71
CA ARG A 40 0.64 11.80 12.05
C ARG A 40 1.25 10.64 12.79
N PHE A 41 2.33 10.13 12.23
CA PHE A 41 3.21 9.15 12.84
C PHE A 41 4.41 9.88 13.44
N ALA A 42 4.78 9.55 14.67
CA ALA A 42 5.92 10.19 15.32
C ALA A 42 7.25 10.00 14.56
N ASN A 43 7.42 8.89 13.85
CA ASN A 43 8.64 8.59 13.08
C ASN A 43 8.39 7.57 11.95
N GLU A 44 9.36 7.47 11.04
CA GLU A 44 9.30 6.60 9.86
C GLU A 44 9.20 5.12 10.20
N LYS A 45 9.83 4.68 11.31
CA LYS A 45 9.76 3.29 11.75
C LYS A 45 8.32 2.91 12.13
N LEU A 46 7.65 3.77 12.91
CA LEU A 46 6.25 3.57 13.29
C LEU A 46 5.35 3.53 12.06
N PHE A 47 5.53 4.48 11.13
CA PHE A 47 4.77 4.50 9.86
C PHE A 47 4.90 3.17 9.10
N ARG A 48 6.13 2.67 8.93
CA ARG A 48 6.37 1.39 8.23
C ARG A 48 5.75 0.21 8.95
N MET A 49 5.91 0.14 10.28
CA MET A 49 5.30 -0.93 11.07
C MET A 49 3.77 -0.89 10.95
N THR A 50 3.15 0.29 11.04
CA THR A 50 1.70 0.42 10.87
C THR A 50 1.24 0.01 9.47
N LEU A 51 1.97 0.39 8.42
CA LEU A 51 1.65 -0.09 7.06
C LEU A 51 1.72 -1.62 6.97
N MET A 52 2.77 -2.24 7.56
CA MET A 52 2.92 -3.69 7.60
C MET A 52 1.76 -4.38 8.33
N ASP A 53 1.35 -3.84 9.48
CA ASP A 53 0.24 -4.40 10.26
C ASP A 53 -1.11 -4.26 9.54
N LEU A 54 -1.28 -3.20 8.75
CA LEU A 54 -2.51 -2.92 7.99
C LEU A 54 -2.63 -3.73 6.70
N SER A 55 -1.51 -4.17 6.12
CA SER A 55 -1.51 -5.04 4.94
C SER A 55 -1.79 -6.51 5.28
N ASP A 56 -1.64 -6.93 6.53
CA ASP A 56 -2.06 -8.26 6.96
C ASP A 56 -3.59 -8.42 6.87
N ALA A 57 -4.03 -9.58 6.35
CA ALA A 57 -5.42 -9.88 5.93
C ALA A 57 -6.53 -9.75 7.01
N LYS A 58 -6.20 -9.32 8.23
CA LYS A 58 -7.15 -9.03 9.32
C LYS A 58 -7.59 -7.56 9.36
N ARG A 59 -7.74 -6.94 8.17
CA ARG A 59 -8.03 -5.50 7.96
C ARG A 59 -9.12 -4.94 8.88
N SER A 60 -10.24 -5.63 9.10
CA SER A 60 -11.38 -5.06 9.85
C SER A 60 -11.17 -4.94 11.36
N LYS A 61 -10.40 -5.87 11.97
CA LYS A 61 -10.16 -5.86 13.43
C LYS A 61 -8.93 -5.03 13.80
N ILE A 62 -7.90 -5.04 12.96
CA ILE A 62 -6.63 -4.34 13.18
C ILE A 62 -6.79 -2.82 12.98
N THR A 63 -7.54 -2.39 11.96
CA THR A 63 -7.70 -0.96 11.65
C THR A 63 -8.37 -0.19 12.80
N LYS A 64 -9.37 -0.77 13.47
CA LYS A 64 -10.07 -0.14 14.60
C LYS A 64 -9.21 0.01 15.85
N SER A 65 -8.24 -0.88 16.06
CA SER A 65 -7.34 -0.80 17.22
C SER A 65 -6.09 0.04 16.97
N LEU A 66 -5.65 0.15 15.71
CA LEU A 66 -4.41 0.87 15.37
C LEU A 66 -4.63 2.33 14.99
N LEU A 67 -5.76 2.65 14.37
CA LEU A 67 -6.02 4.00 13.88
C LEU A 67 -7.04 4.73 14.77
N PRO A 68 -6.86 6.03 15.03
CA PRO A 68 -7.83 6.85 15.75
C PRO A 68 -9.23 6.74 15.14
N GLU A 69 -10.26 6.51 15.97
CA GLU A 69 -11.65 6.27 15.52
C GLU A 69 -12.24 7.43 14.70
N ASN A 70 -11.74 8.65 14.90
CA ASN A 70 -12.18 9.86 14.21
C ASN A 70 -11.44 10.13 12.89
N PHE A 71 -10.49 9.28 12.49
CA PHE A 71 -9.80 9.44 11.21
C PHE A 71 -10.64 8.88 10.05
N GLU A 72 -10.88 9.72 9.05
CA GLU A 72 -11.56 9.33 7.82
C GLU A 72 -10.55 9.07 6.69
N SER A 73 -10.29 7.79 6.45
CA SER A 73 -9.33 7.37 5.43
C SER A 73 -9.92 7.34 4.02
N ILE A 74 -9.07 7.45 3.01
CA ILE A 74 -9.46 7.25 1.59
C ILE A 74 -10.02 5.83 1.38
N GLY A 75 -9.55 4.84 2.14
CA GLY A 75 -10.11 3.48 2.11
C GLY A 75 -11.59 3.44 2.45
N LYS A 76 -12.02 4.16 3.49
CA LYS A 76 -13.44 4.29 3.86
C LYS A 76 -14.22 5.03 2.77
N GLN A 77 -13.65 6.05 2.16
CA GLN A 77 -14.29 6.79 1.06
C GLN A 77 -14.45 5.92 -0.18
N VAL A 78 -13.46 5.10 -0.54
CA VAL A 78 -13.53 4.14 -1.64
C VAL A 78 -14.62 3.09 -1.37
N GLU A 79 -14.70 2.58 -0.15
CA GLU A 79 -15.74 1.63 0.26
C GLU A 79 -17.15 2.25 0.15
N VAL A 80 -17.34 3.47 0.68
CA VAL A 80 -18.62 4.20 0.61
C VAL A 80 -18.99 4.57 -0.82
N ALA A 81 -18.02 5.01 -1.63
CA ALA A 81 -18.24 5.36 -3.03
C ALA A 81 -18.49 4.13 -3.91
N GLY A 82 -18.18 2.93 -3.42
CA GLY A 82 -18.31 1.67 -4.15
C GLY A 82 -17.38 1.56 -5.36
N ARG A 83 -16.42 2.48 -5.52
CA ARG A 83 -15.50 2.53 -6.66
C ARG A 83 -14.07 2.89 -6.27
N ASP A 84 -13.13 2.08 -6.73
CA ASP A 84 -11.70 2.40 -6.64
C ASP A 84 -11.17 2.78 -8.04
N THR A 85 -10.89 4.06 -8.23
CA THR A 85 -10.30 4.58 -9.47
C THR A 85 -8.85 5.03 -9.30
N LEU A 86 -8.25 4.84 -8.12
CA LEU A 86 -6.92 5.39 -7.85
C LEU A 86 -5.87 4.49 -8.51
N PRO A 87 -4.94 5.01 -9.32
CA PRO A 87 -3.83 4.24 -9.90
C PRO A 87 -2.70 4.05 -8.86
N PHE A 88 -3.08 3.60 -7.67
CA PHE A 88 -2.29 3.71 -6.44
C PHE A 88 -2.38 2.41 -5.62
N PRO A 89 -1.28 1.94 -4.99
CA PRO A 89 -1.29 0.72 -4.18
C PRO A 89 -2.26 0.82 -3.00
N ALA A 90 -3.06 -0.22 -2.79
CA ALA A 90 -4.10 -0.20 -1.77
C ALA A 90 -3.58 -0.24 -0.33
N CYS A 91 -2.31 -0.59 -0.10
CA CYS A 91 -1.70 -0.63 1.22
C CYS A 91 -1.69 0.73 1.94
N TYR A 92 -1.68 1.83 1.19
CA TYR A 92 -1.70 3.18 1.76
C TYR A 92 -3.12 3.70 2.06
N TYR A 93 -4.17 3.03 1.57
CA TYR A 93 -5.55 3.54 1.69
C TYR A 93 -6.00 3.77 3.13
N PRO A 94 -5.62 2.93 4.12
CA PRO A 94 -6.04 3.17 5.49
C PRO A 94 -5.35 4.37 6.13
N VAL A 95 -4.22 4.86 5.59
CA VAL A 95 -3.42 5.91 6.22
C VAL A 95 -3.53 7.30 5.58
N LEU A 96 -4.11 7.37 4.38
CA LEU A 96 -4.31 8.62 3.65
C LEU A 96 -5.67 9.23 3.95
N ASN A 97 -5.72 10.55 4.09
CA ASN A 97 -6.98 11.31 4.16
C ASN A 97 -7.56 11.62 2.77
N SER A 98 -8.63 12.42 2.70
CA SER A 98 -9.27 12.85 1.44
C SER A 98 -8.35 13.64 0.49
N ASN A 99 -7.30 14.27 1.02
CA ASN A 99 -6.32 15.03 0.24
C ASN A 99 -5.14 14.16 -0.22
N MET A 100 -5.19 12.85 0.03
CA MET A 100 -4.10 11.90 -0.22
C MET A 100 -2.84 12.23 0.61
N GLU A 101 -3.05 12.67 1.85
CA GLU A 101 -1.98 13.11 2.75
C GLU A 101 -1.85 12.22 4.00
N TYR A 102 -0.60 12.09 4.46
CA TYR A 102 -0.23 11.61 5.80
C TYR A 102 0.98 12.42 6.30
N GLN A 103 1.35 12.29 7.57
CA GLN A 103 2.47 13.02 8.15
C GLN A 103 3.40 12.07 8.92
N VAL A 104 4.71 12.23 8.73
CA VAL A 104 5.73 11.54 9.53
C VAL A 104 6.63 12.59 10.16
N ALA A 105 6.72 12.58 11.48
CA ALA A 105 7.34 13.64 12.26
C ALA A 105 6.79 15.02 11.85
N ASP A 106 7.62 15.87 11.27
CA ASP A 106 7.27 17.23 10.83
C ASP A 106 7.15 17.35 9.30
N THR A 107 7.12 16.22 8.59
CA THR A 107 7.02 16.19 7.13
C THR A 107 5.67 15.62 6.70
N ILE A 108 4.93 16.41 5.93
CA ILE A 108 3.68 16.02 5.30
C ILE A 108 4.00 15.37 3.97
N PHE A 109 3.53 14.15 3.77
CA PHE A 109 3.62 13.44 2.50
C PHE A 109 2.29 13.53 1.78
N ARG A 110 2.32 13.96 0.53
CA ARG A 110 1.12 14.14 -0.30
C ARG A 110 1.30 13.50 -1.66
N TYR A 111 0.28 12.76 -2.11
CA TYR A 111 0.23 12.24 -3.47
C TYR A 111 -0.57 13.17 -4.38
N ASP A 112 -0.01 13.51 -5.54
CA ASP A 112 -0.73 14.17 -6.63
C ASP A 112 -0.91 13.16 -7.76
N LEU A 113 -2.15 12.68 -7.89
CA LEU A 113 -2.44 11.60 -8.82
C LEU A 113 -2.41 12.04 -10.29
N THR A 114 -2.64 13.33 -10.54
CA THR A 114 -2.65 13.92 -11.89
C THR A 114 -1.24 14.08 -12.41
N LYS A 115 -0.33 14.61 -11.57
CA LYS A 115 1.09 14.81 -11.92
C LYS A 115 1.94 13.56 -11.75
N ARG A 116 1.39 12.54 -11.10
CA ARG A 116 2.06 11.28 -10.78
C ARG A 116 3.27 11.39 -9.85
N VAL A 117 3.16 12.25 -8.86
CA VAL A 117 4.26 12.56 -7.93
C VAL A 117 3.85 12.40 -6.48
N LYS A 118 4.85 12.13 -5.64
CA LYS A 118 4.77 12.19 -4.18
C LYS A 118 5.61 13.36 -3.70
N TYR A 119 4.99 14.26 -2.95
CA TYR A 119 5.65 15.37 -2.28
C TYR A 119 6.02 14.99 -0.84
N ALA A 120 7.12 15.56 -0.34
CA ALA A 120 7.45 15.61 1.08
C ALA A 120 7.66 17.08 1.47
N ILE A 121 6.71 17.61 2.23
CA ILE A 121 6.57 19.03 2.52
C ILE A 121 6.82 19.22 4.01
N PRO A 122 7.87 19.96 4.43
CA PRO A 122 8.00 20.35 5.83
C PRO A 122 6.72 21.05 6.30
N SER A 123 6.27 20.77 7.51
CA SER A 123 5.01 21.32 8.02
C SER A 123 5.04 22.86 8.09
N SER A 124 6.24 23.44 8.27
CA SER A 124 6.48 24.89 8.20
C SER A 124 6.19 25.50 6.83
N ASP A 125 6.27 24.70 5.77
CA ASP A 125 6.22 25.14 4.39
C ASP A 125 4.86 24.87 3.73
N MET A 126 3.91 24.27 4.45
CA MET A 126 2.62 23.85 3.88
C MET A 126 1.85 25.04 3.27
N SER A 127 1.88 26.21 3.92
CA SER A 127 1.25 27.41 3.37
C SER A 127 1.94 27.93 2.11
N GLU A 128 3.26 27.80 1.99
CA GLU A 128 3.97 28.11 0.74
C GLU A 128 3.54 27.14 -0.36
N PHE A 129 3.52 25.85 -0.05
CA PHE A 129 3.12 24.79 -0.98
C PHE A 129 1.70 25.03 -1.52
N GLU A 130 0.72 25.33 -0.66
CA GLU A 130 -0.66 25.54 -1.08
C GLU A 130 -0.83 26.80 -1.95
N ASN A 131 -0.14 27.90 -1.61
CA ASN A 131 -0.34 29.19 -2.26
C ASN A 131 0.54 29.43 -3.49
N ASN A 132 1.60 28.64 -3.69
CA ASN A 132 2.52 28.82 -4.81
C ASN A 132 2.68 27.53 -5.62
N GLU A 133 2.09 27.49 -6.81
CA GLU A 133 2.28 26.36 -7.73
C GLU A 133 3.68 26.35 -8.35
N ILE A 134 4.29 27.53 -8.54
CA ILE A 134 5.61 27.72 -9.14
C ILE A 134 6.67 27.43 -8.08
N GLY A 135 7.32 26.28 -8.17
CA GLY A 135 8.38 25.87 -7.24
C GLY A 135 8.06 24.65 -6.39
N ARG A 136 6.88 24.03 -6.54
CA ARG A 136 6.52 22.78 -5.84
C ARG A 136 7.47 21.61 -6.15
N ASP A 137 8.17 21.67 -7.28
CA ASP A 137 9.12 20.64 -7.70
C ASP A 137 10.23 20.39 -6.68
N LYS A 138 10.60 21.40 -5.87
CA LYS A 138 11.59 21.26 -4.79
C LYS A 138 11.15 20.28 -3.69
N TYR A 139 9.84 20.00 -3.58
CA TYR A 139 9.27 19.05 -2.61
C TYR A 139 9.03 17.66 -3.20
N VAL A 140 9.26 17.43 -4.50
CA VAL A 140 9.02 16.13 -5.12
C VAL A 140 10.07 15.13 -4.64
N VAL A 141 9.61 14.05 -3.99
CA VAL A 141 10.48 12.98 -3.49
C VAL A 141 10.33 11.67 -4.23
N ALA A 142 9.23 11.45 -4.94
CA ALA A 142 9.06 10.28 -5.78
C ALA A 142 8.15 10.56 -6.99
N GLN A 143 8.32 9.75 -8.02
CA GLN A 143 7.41 9.63 -9.15
C GLN A 143 6.79 8.24 -9.14
N PHE A 144 5.48 8.14 -9.33
CA PHE A 144 4.82 6.85 -9.42
C PHE A 144 4.47 6.51 -10.87
N SER A 145 4.60 5.24 -11.23
CA SER A 145 4.19 4.74 -12.53
C SER A 145 3.23 3.57 -12.36
N SER A 146 2.13 3.65 -13.11
CA SER A 146 1.16 2.57 -13.31
C SER A 146 0.99 2.25 -14.80
N ASN A 147 1.92 2.70 -15.65
CA ASN A 147 1.83 2.43 -17.09
C ASN A 147 2.12 0.95 -17.29
N VAL A 148 1.04 0.17 -17.42
CA VAL A 148 1.07 -1.23 -17.81
C VAL A 148 1.63 -1.31 -19.22
N LEU A 149 2.85 -1.83 -19.36
CA LEU A 149 3.52 -1.85 -20.66
C LEU A 149 3.06 -3.02 -21.52
N GLN A 150 2.86 -4.22 -20.94
CA GLN A 150 2.56 -5.45 -21.70
C GLN A 150 1.83 -6.48 -20.82
N MET A 151 1.00 -7.32 -21.46
CA MET A 151 0.59 -8.59 -20.86
C MET A 151 1.72 -9.61 -21.05
N PRO A 152 2.22 -10.27 -20.00
CA PRO A 152 3.26 -11.26 -20.13
C PRO A 152 2.73 -12.45 -20.93
N ALA A 153 3.56 -13.01 -21.80
CA ALA A 153 3.26 -14.25 -22.51
C ALA A 153 3.41 -15.44 -21.56
N SER A 154 2.49 -15.60 -20.61
CA SER A 154 2.55 -16.75 -19.72
C SER A 154 1.90 -17.98 -20.35
N LYS A 155 2.66 -19.06 -20.37
CA LYS A 155 2.29 -20.36 -20.97
C LYS A 155 1.96 -21.42 -19.91
N SER A 156 1.88 -21.04 -18.62
CA SER A 156 1.73 -21.94 -17.48
C SER A 156 0.85 -21.30 -16.38
N GLY A 157 0.41 -22.10 -15.41
CA GLY A 157 -0.12 -21.60 -14.12
C GLY A 157 0.99 -21.02 -13.23
N ARG A 158 1.93 -20.28 -13.78
CA ARG A 158 2.81 -19.41 -12.98
C ARG A 158 2.91 -18.08 -13.70
N SER A 159 2.78 -16.98 -12.98
CA SER A 159 2.92 -15.64 -13.55
C SER A 159 4.26 -15.01 -13.17
N TYR A 160 4.87 -14.34 -14.14
CA TYR A 160 6.09 -13.55 -13.93
C TYR A 160 5.78 -12.12 -14.38
N LEU A 161 5.88 -11.16 -13.44
CA LEU A 161 5.59 -9.75 -13.70
C LEU A 161 6.79 -8.88 -13.34
N THR A 162 7.18 -7.96 -14.21
CA THR A 162 8.08 -6.86 -13.84
C THR A 162 7.36 -5.81 -12.98
N ASN A 163 8.05 -4.73 -12.64
CA ASN A 163 7.58 -3.63 -11.79
C ASN A 163 6.46 -2.73 -12.38
N ILE A 164 6.09 -2.92 -13.66
CA ILE A 164 5.08 -2.10 -14.37
C ILE A 164 4.26 -2.94 -15.39
N GLU A 165 3.76 -4.09 -14.96
CA GLU A 165 3.06 -5.08 -15.79
C GLU A 165 1.68 -5.45 -15.26
N ILE A 166 0.88 -6.07 -16.13
CA ILE A 166 -0.42 -6.64 -15.80
C ILE A 166 -0.52 -8.06 -16.34
N ASP A 167 -1.08 -8.97 -15.55
CA ASP A 167 -1.53 -10.27 -16.02
C ASP A 167 -3.03 -10.38 -15.78
N ALA A 168 -3.80 -10.06 -16.83
CA ALA A 168 -5.26 -10.09 -16.82
C ALA A 168 -5.82 -11.28 -17.62
N ARG A 169 -5.17 -12.45 -17.60
CA ARG A 169 -5.63 -13.60 -18.43
C ARG A 169 -7.00 -14.16 -18.03
N HIS A 170 -7.42 -13.94 -16.78
CA HIS A 170 -8.69 -14.46 -16.29
C HIS A 170 -9.79 -13.42 -16.50
N GLN A 171 -10.60 -13.64 -17.52
CA GLN A 171 -11.74 -12.78 -17.85
C GLN A 171 -12.93 -13.64 -18.25
N LYS A 172 -14.13 -13.27 -17.78
CA LYS A 172 -15.40 -13.87 -18.23
C LYS A 172 -16.35 -12.77 -18.66
N GLU A 173 -16.70 -12.75 -19.93
CA GLU A 173 -17.77 -11.91 -20.46
C GLU A 173 -19.14 -12.56 -20.26
N PHE A 174 -20.15 -11.74 -20.01
CA PHE A 174 -21.55 -12.17 -19.88
C PHE A 174 -22.50 -11.02 -20.26
N TYR A 175 -23.79 -11.35 -20.41
CA TYR A 175 -24.83 -10.37 -20.65
C TYR A 175 -25.65 -10.21 -19.36
N LEU A 176 -25.63 -9.01 -18.79
CA LEU A 176 -26.42 -8.70 -17.60
C LEU A 176 -27.90 -8.73 -17.95
N GLU A 177 -28.69 -9.52 -17.21
CA GLU A 177 -30.14 -9.64 -17.43
C GLU A 177 -30.93 -8.91 -16.34
N GLN A 178 -30.42 -8.93 -15.11
CA GLN A 178 -31.06 -8.28 -13.97
C GLN A 178 -30.02 -7.59 -13.07
N TYR A 179 -30.41 -6.50 -12.43
CA TYR A 179 -29.62 -5.82 -11.41
C TYR A 179 -30.53 -5.33 -10.29
N ASN A 180 -30.22 -5.72 -9.05
CA ASN A 180 -31.08 -5.48 -7.89
C ASN A 180 -32.54 -5.93 -8.12
N GLY A 181 -32.74 -7.03 -8.86
CA GLY A 181 -34.06 -7.60 -9.17
C GLY A 181 -34.86 -6.83 -10.23
N LEU A 182 -34.29 -5.79 -10.85
CA LEU A 182 -34.89 -5.06 -11.97
C LEU A 182 -34.25 -5.49 -13.29
N PRO A 183 -35.00 -5.49 -14.42
CA PRO A 183 -34.42 -5.74 -15.73
C PRO A 183 -33.25 -4.79 -16.01
N ALA A 184 -32.11 -5.37 -16.34
CA ALA A 184 -30.92 -4.64 -16.75
C ALA A 184 -30.41 -5.26 -18.05
N GLN A 185 -29.75 -4.46 -18.90
CA GLN A 185 -29.25 -4.96 -20.17
C GLN A 185 -27.88 -4.36 -20.47
N GLY A 186 -26.97 -5.23 -20.87
CA GLY A 186 -25.66 -4.81 -21.37
C GLY A 186 -24.60 -5.86 -21.14
N ARG A 187 -23.55 -5.80 -21.96
CA ARG A 187 -22.39 -6.67 -21.78
C ARG A 187 -21.60 -6.24 -20.55
N ARG A 188 -21.24 -7.22 -19.76
CA ARG A 188 -20.39 -7.10 -18.58
C ARG A 188 -19.24 -8.08 -18.70
N LYS A 189 -18.18 -7.83 -17.94
CA LYS A 189 -17.01 -8.68 -17.89
C LYS A 189 -16.44 -8.69 -16.49
N TYR A 190 -16.29 -9.86 -15.91
CA TYR A 190 -15.46 -10.03 -14.73
C TYR A 190 -14.00 -10.11 -15.17
N VAL A 191 -13.12 -9.43 -14.42
CA VAL A 191 -11.67 -9.45 -14.67
C VAL A 191 -10.98 -9.73 -13.35
N HIS A 192 -10.07 -10.71 -13.35
CA HIS A 192 -9.09 -10.86 -12.29
C HIS A 192 -7.71 -10.64 -12.88
N GLU A 193 -6.93 -9.77 -12.25
CA GLU A 193 -5.61 -9.39 -12.74
C GLU A 193 -4.59 -9.30 -11.62
N LEU A 194 -3.36 -9.73 -11.91
CA LEU A 194 -2.19 -9.32 -11.15
C LEU A 194 -1.70 -8.01 -11.75
N VAL A 195 -1.45 -7.00 -10.93
CA VAL A 195 -0.92 -5.72 -11.37
C VAL A 195 0.27 -5.32 -10.52
N THR A 196 1.24 -4.67 -11.15
CA THR A 196 2.37 -4.10 -10.42
C THR A 196 2.40 -2.58 -10.53
N TYR A 197 2.83 -1.96 -9.43
CA TYR A 197 3.04 -0.52 -9.32
C TYR A 197 4.47 -0.26 -8.92
N GLN A 198 4.98 0.93 -9.26
CA GLN A 198 6.25 1.37 -8.70
C GLN A 198 6.24 2.84 -8.28
N GLU A 199 7.05 3.13 -7.26
CA GLU A 199 7.46 4.47 -6.87
C GLU A 199 8.97 4.58 -7.07
N ILE A 200 9.42 5.54 -7.87
CA ILE A 200 10.83 5.87 -8.09
C ILE A 200 11.17 7.05 -7.19
N MET A 201 11.94 6.80 -6.13
CA MET A 201 12.44 7.81 -5.22
C MET A 201 13.51 8.67 -5.92
N LEU A 202 13.31 9.98 -5.92
CA LEU A 202 14.19 10.95 -6.57
C LEU A 202 15.26 11.52 -5.63
N VAL A 203 15.13 11.30 -4.32
CA VAL A 203 16.07 11.81 -3.30
C VAL A 203 17.08 10.71 -2.94
N GLY A 204 18.37 11.04 -3.01
CA GLY A 204 19.48 10.12 -2.73
C GLY A 204 19.84 9.20 -3.90
N ASN A 205 20.27 7.97 -3.59
CA ASN A 205 20.38 6.93 -4.61
C ASN A 205 18.97 6.62 -5.13
N ARG A 206 18.78 6.53 -6.46
CA ARG A 206 17.49 6.20 -7.05
C ARG A 206 17.01 4.85 -6.52
N VAL A 207 16.08 4.86 -5.57
CA VAL A 207 15.46 3.65 -5.02
C VAL A 207 14.11 3.46 -5.69
N VAL A 208 13.83 2.24 -6.14
CA VAL A 208 12.52 1.86 -6.63
C VAL A 208 11.84 1.05 -5.54
N VAL A 209 10.58 1.40 -5.24
CA VAL A 209 9.68 0.59 -4.43
C VAL A 209 8.65 -0.01 -5.37
N ALA A 210 8.61 -1.34 -5.47
CA ALA A 210 7.69 -2.07 -6.32
C ALA A 210 6.62 -2.78 -5.48
N TYR A 211 5.40 -2.79 -5.99
CA TYR A 211 4.22 -3.36 -5.35
C TYR A 211 3.56 -4.35 -6.31
N LEU A 212 2.99 -5.42 -5.78
CA LEU A 212 2.19 -6.41 -6.49
C LEU A 212 0.83 -6.54 -5.79
N ASP A 213 -0.24 -6.28 -6.53
CA ASP A 213 -1.62 -6.41 -6.07
C ASP A 213 -2.39 -7.39 -6.97
N LEU A 214 -3.30 -8.17 -6.38
CA LEU A 214 -4.39 -8.84 -7.10
C LEU A 214 -5.59 -7.88 -7.15
N ARG A 215 -6.17 -7.69 -8.33
CA ARG A 215 -7.39 -6.90 -8.55
C ARG A 215 -8.53 -7.78 -9.02
N ILE A 216 -9.69 -7.64 -8.40
CA ILE A 216 -10.94 -8.34 -8.73
C ILE A 216 -11.98 -7.29 -9.15
N LYS A 217 -12.31 -7.26 -10.44
CA LYS A 217 -13.08 -6.18 -11.09
C LYS A 217 -14.35 -6.65 -11.77
N LEU A 218 -15.22 -5.67 -11.99
CA LEU A 218 -16.32 -5.73 -12.95
C LEU A 218 -16.18 -4.57 -13.95
N GLU A 219 -16.31 -4.89 -15.23
CA GLU A 219 -16.28 -3.93 -16.33
C GLU A 219 -17.58 -3.98 -17.14
N SER A 220 -17.98 -2.85 -17.71
CA SER A 220 -19.10 -2.71 -18.64
C SER A 220 -18.60 -2.36 -20.03
N LYS A 221 -19.28 -2.88 -21.06
CA LYS A 221 -18.93 -2.55 -22.44
C LYS A 221 -19.48 -1.17 -22.80
N ALA A 222 -18.60 -0.20 -23.00
CA ALA A 222 -18.90 1.10 -23.58
C ALA A 222 -18.52 1.14 -25.07
N ARG A 223 -18.78 2.28 -25.73
CA ARG A 223 -18.39 2.51 -27.13
C ARG A 223 -16.86 2.54 -27.31
N THR A 224 -16.15 3.05 -26.31
CA THR A 224 -14.70 3.25 -26.30
C THR A 224 -13.91 2.02 -25.86
N GLY A 225 -14.57 1.01 -25.29
CA GLY A 225 -13.87 -0.14 -24.72
C GLY A 225 -14.62 -0.81 -23.59
N TRP A 226 -13.87 -1.45 -22.73
CA TRP A 226 -14.36 -1.96 -21.45
C TRP A 226 -13.99 -0.94 -20.38
N ASP A 227 -14.97 -0.46 -19.64
CA ASP A 227 -14.79 0.53 -18.58
C ASP A 227 -15.19 -0.05 -17.22
N PRO A 228 -14.51 0.29 -16.12
CA PRO A 228 -14.92 -0.11 -14.77
C PRO A 228 -16.37 0.27 -14.50
N THR A 229 -17.10 -0.59 -13.80
CA THR A 229 -18.51 -0.35 -13.47
C THR A 229 -18.84 -0.71 -12.02
N ASN A 230 -19.88 -0.06 -11.50
CA ASN A 230 -20.15 0.00 -10.05
C ASN A 230 -21.35 -0.86 -9.62
N GLU A 231 -21.82 -1.80 -10.45
CA GLU A 231 -22.87 -2.70 -10.01
C GLU A 231 -22.40 -3.51 -8.79
N ALA A 232 -23.19 -3.40 -7.72
CA ALA A 232 -23.01 -4.19 -6.51
C ALA A 232 -22.94 -5.68 -6.86
N ARG A 233 -21.99 -6.38 -6.26
CA ARG A 233 -21.76 -7.80 -6.47
C ARG A 233 -21.33 -8.48 -5.19
N HIS A 234 -21.56 -9.78 -5.13
CA HIS A 234 -20.98 -10.66 -4.14
C HIS A 234 -19.66 -11.18 -4.69
N ILE A 235 -18.59 -10.95 -3.93
CA ILE A 235 -17.28 -11.54 -4.17
C ILE A 235 -17.00 -12.48 -3.01
N SER A 236 -16.48 -13.66 -3.30
CA SER A 236 -15.86 -14.54 -2.30
C SER A 236 -14.61 -15.16 -2.89
N TYR A 237 -13.59 -15.39 -2.07
CA TYR A 237 -12.34 -15.97 -2.56
C TYR A 237 -11.63 -16.70 -1.45
N SER A 238 -10.98 -17.81 -1.82
CA SER A 238 -10.01 -18.52 -1.00
C SER A 238 -8.78 -18.75 -1.84
N LEU A 239 -7.67 -18.12 -1.44
CA LEU A 239 -6.42 -18.17 -2.18
C LEU A 239 -5.29 -18.63 -1.26
N THR A 240 -4.54 -19.61 -1.74
CA THR A 240 -3.35 -20.15 -1.08
C THR A 240 -2.20 -20.24 -2.07
N GLY A 241 -0.99 -19.90 -1.68
CA GLY A 241 0.16 -20.05 -2.56
C GLY A 241 1.32 -19.19 -2.12
N GLU A 242 2.20 -18.88 -3.07
CA GLU A 242 3.41 -18.10 -2.82
C GLU A 242 3.60 -16.96 -3.82
N THR A 243 4.10 -15.84 -3.33
CA THR A 243 4.72 -14.81 -4.17
C THR A 243 6.19 -14.73 -3.84
N LYS A 244 7.03 -14.78 -4.87
CA LYS A 244 8.48 -14.67 -4.76
C LYS A 244 8.99 -13.47 -5.55
N VAL A 245 9.99 -12.77 -5.03
CA VAL A 245 10.73 -11.78 -5.80
C VAL A 245 12.05 -12.34 -6.26
N LEU A 246 12.33 -12.13 -7.53
CA LEU A 246 13.57 -12.50 -8.18
C LEU A 246 14.25 -11.21 -8.64
N THR A 247 15.47 -10.98 -8.15
CA THR A 247 16.17 -9.70 -8.26
C THR A 247 17.63 -9.92 -8.61
N SER A 248 18.16 -9.12 -9.53
CA SER A 248 19.58 -9.09 -9.92
C SER A 248 20.44 -8.24 -8.98
N SER A 249 19.84 -7.39 -8.15
CA SER A 249 20.52 -6.56 -7.16
C SER A 249 20.07 -6.89 -5.74
N SER A 250 20.91 -6.53 -4.75
CA SER A 250 20.56 -6.67 -3.34
C SER A 250 19.43 -5.69 -2.99
N PRO A 251 18.24 -6.18 -2.61
CA PRO A 251 17.14 -5.31 -2.22
C PRO A 251 17.44 -4.68 -0.86
N SER A 252 16.97 -3.45 -0.68
CA SER A 252 17.15 -2.70 0.55
C SER A 252 16.09 -3.01 1.60
N THR A 253 14.87 -3.38 1.18
CA THR A 253 13.80 -3.83 2.07
C THR A 253 12.88 -4.83 1.38
N TRP A 254 12.22 -5.65 2.20
CA TRP A 254 11.23 -6.64 1.80
C TRP A 254 9.94 -6.44 2.60
N TYR A 255 8.79 -6.62 1.95
CA TYR A 255 7.54 -6.87 2.65
C TYR A 255 6.71 -7.97 1.96
N PRO A 256 6.42 -9.10 2.64
CA PRO A 256 6.91 -9.50 3.98
C PRO A 256 8.45 -9.52 4.06
N GLN A 257 9.04 -9.66 5.25
CA GLN A 257 10.48 -9.45 5.51
C GLN A 257 11.47 -10.35 4.73
N ASN A 258 10.96 -11.23 3.88
CA ASN A 258 11.72 -12.12 3.04
C ASN A 258 11.31 -11.93 1.57
N ASN A 259 11.99 -12.62 0.66
CA ASN A 259 11.65 -12.59 -0.75
C ASN A 259 10.49 -13.52 -1.12
N GLN A 260 9.80 -14.12 -0.15
CA GLN A 260 8.77 -15.15 -0.37
C GLN A 260 7.62 -15.04 0.64
N ASN A 261 6.44 -14.63 0.17
CA ASN A 261 5.24 -14.58 1.00
C ASN A 261 4.36 -15.80 0.78
N ASN A 262 3.89 -16.43 1.85
CA ASN A 262 2.80 -17.39 1.78
C ASN A 262 1.49 -16.64 1.96
N ILE A 263 0.64 -16.67 0.94
CA ILE A 263 -0.65 -15.99 0.97
C ILE A 263 -1.70 -16.99 1.43
N ASN A 264 -2.49 -16.60 2.43
CA ASN A 264 -3.70 -17.31 2.81
C ASN A 264 -4.79 -16.28 3.08
N ILE A 265 -5.79 -16.23 2.21
CA ILE A 265 -6.92 -15.32 2.36
C ILE A 265 -8.20 -16.14 2.24
N ASN A 266 -9.08 -16.01 3.23
CA ASN A 266 -10.34 -16.75 3.28
C ASN A 266 -11.51 -15.78 3.44
N ASP A 267 -12.56 -16.03 2.65
CA ASP A 267 -13.93 -15.53 2.75
C ASP A 267 -14.07 -14.06 3.18
N VAL A 268 -14.03 -13.16 2.18
CA VAL A 268 -14.44 -11.77 2.34
C VAL A 268 -15.58 -11.48 1.37
N ILE A 269 -16.76 -11.13 1.89
CA ILE A 269 -17.86 -10.57 1.09
C ILE A 269 -17.53 -9.11 0.82
N VAL A 270 -17.37 -8.77 -0.45
CA VAL A 270 -16.98 -7.43 -0.90
C VAL A 270 -17.95 -6.92 -1.94
N SER A 271 -18.44 -5.68 -1.78
CA SER A 271 -19.45 -5.05 -2.62
C SER A 271 -18.98 -3.76 -3.30
N PHE A 272 -17.75 -3.73 -3.84
CA PHE A 272 -17.22 -2.57 -4.58
C PHE A 272 -16.63 -2.93 -5.96
N SER A 273 -16.47 -1.93 -6.83
CA SER A 273 -16.19 -2.08 -8.27
C SER A 273 -14.84 -2.74 -8.58
N ASP A 274 -13.85 -2.59 -7.71
CA ASP A 274 -12.47 -3.05 -7.88
C ASP A 274 -11.86 -3.35 -6.51
N LEU A 275 -11.60 -4.63 -6.25
CA LEU A 275 -10.99 -5.08 -5.01
C LEU A 275 -9.51 -5.33 -5.21
N LYS A 276 -8.70 -4.49 -4.55
CA LYS A 276 -7.24 -4.58 -4.53
C LYS A 276 -6.73 -5.28 -3.27
N ILE A 277 -5.98 -6.34 -3.47
CA ILE A 277 -5.39 -7.18 -2.45
C ILE A 277 -3.87 -7.13 -2.61
N PRO A 278 -3.14 -6.45 -1.69
CA PRO A 278 -1.69 -6.43 -1.71
C PRO A 278 -1.13 -7.84 -1.49
N LEU A 279 -0.20 -8.26 -2.33
CA LEU A 279 0.43 -9.58 -2.26
C LEU A 279 1.89 -9.51 -1.83
N GLN A 280 2.66 -8.56 -2.39
CA GLN A 280 4.09 -8.42 -2.14
C GLN A 280 4.55 -6.98 -2.39
N GLN A 281 5.57 -6.54 -1.65
CA GLN A 281 6.29 -5.29 -1.89
C GLN A 281 7.80 -5.50 -1.66
N PHE A 282 8.64 -4.78 -2.40
CA PHE A 282 10.08 -4.73 -2.11
C PHE A 282 10.69 -3.43 -2.61
N SER A 283 11.87 -3.08 -2.10
CA SER A 283 12.64 -1.94 -2.59
C SER A 283 14.05 -2.32 -2.98
N TYR A 284 14.58 -1.66 -4.01
CA TYR A 284 15.94 -1.89 -4.50
C TYR A 284 16.57 -0.59 -5.01
N ALA A 285 17.90 -0.52 -4.96
CA ALA A 285 18.62 0.56 -5.61
C ALA A 285 18.64 0.32 -7.13
N MET A 286 18.23 1.32 -7.90
CA MET A 286 18.30 1.31 -9.35
C MET A 286 19.76 1.45 -9.78
N VAL A 287 20.42 0.33 -10.04
CA VAL A 287 21.79 0.28 -10.57
C VAL A 287 21.73 -0.21 -12.01
N GLY A 288 21.88 0.70 -12.98
CA GLY A 288 21.85 0.36 -14.42
C GLY A 288 20.44 0.12 -14.99
N SER A 289 20.32 -0.79 -15.97
CA SER A 289 19.04 -1.12 -16.62
C SER A 289 18.11 -1.90 -15.68
N GLN A 290 16.80 -1.66 -15.76
CA GLN A 290 15.77 -2.34 -14.94
C GLN A 290 15.65 -3.87 -15.15
N ALA A 291 16.48 -4.44 -16.03
CA ALA A 291 16.47 -5.86 -16.33
C ALA A 291 16.83 -6.70 -15.08
N GLY A 292 15.96 -7.63 -14.71
CA GLY A 292 16.24 -8.65 -13.69
C GLY A 292 15.49 -8.50 -12.36
N HIS A 293 14.51 -7.60 -12.26
CA HIS A 293 13.61 -7.51 -11.09
C HIS A 293 12.19 -7.93 -11.49
N TYR A 294 11.70 -9.02 -10.91
CA TYR A 294 10.40 -9.57 -11.24
C TYR A 294 9.74 -10.27 -10.05
N PHE A 295 8.43 -10.21 -10.02
CA PHE A 295 7.58 -11.02 -9.18
C PHE A 295 7.32 -12.36 -9.88
N SER A 296 7.38 -13.45 -9.13
CA SER A 296 6.95 -14.79 -9.50
C SER A 296 5.76 -15.14 -8.61
N VAL A 297 4.62 -15.39 -9.21
CA VAL A 297 3.35 -15.58 -8.50
C VAL A 297 2.82 -16.96 -8.84
N GLU A 298 2.58 -17.75 -7.80
CA GLU A 298 1.87 -19.03 -7.90
C GLU A 298 0.73 -19.05 -6.89
N LEU A 299 -0.51 -18.93 -7.38
CA LEU A 299 -1.70 -18.91 -6.54
C LEU A 299 -2.59 -20.09 -6.89
N ASN A 300 -3.11 -20.74 -5.86
CA ASN A 300 -4.08 -21.82 -5.95
C ASN A 300 -5.38 -21.40 -5.26
N GLY A 301 -6.49 -22.02 -5.64
CA GLY A 301 -7.79 -21.82 -4.99
C GLY A 301 -8.84 -21.27 -5.95
N PHE A 302 -9.71 -20.37 -5.45
CA PHE A 302 -10.81 -19.83 -6.24
C PHE A 302 -11.13 -18.36 -5.95
N ILE A 303 -11.72 -17.71 -6.95
CA ILE A 303 -12.39 -16.41 -6.84
C ILE A 303 -13.78 -16.55 -7.46
N SER A 304 -14.81 -16.21 -6.69
CA SER A 304 -16.20 -16.20 -7.10
C SER A 304 -16.71 -14.76 -7.19
N GLN A 305 -17.47 -14.45 -8.25
CA GLN A 305 -18.15 -13.18 -8.42
C GLN A 305 -19.58 -13.37 -8.94
N GLN A 306 -20.54 -12.62 -8.38
CA GLN A 306 -21.92 -12.57 -8.86
C GLN A 306 -22.52 -11.17 -8.67
N VAL A 307 -23.01 -10.56 -9.75
CA VAL A 307 -23.77 -9.30 -9.68
C VAL A 307 -25.05 -9.49 -8.85
N ASN A 308 -25.34 -8.53 -7.96
CA ASN A 308 -26.47 -8.60 -7.06
C ASN A 308 -27.80 -8.59 -7.82
N GLY A 309 -28.63 -9.62 -7.59
CA GLY A 309 -29.93 -9.78 -8.22
C GLY A 309 -29.88 -10.15 -9.71
N ASP A 310 -28.72 -10.49 -10.27
CA ASP A 310 -28.62 -11.05 -11.62
C ASP A 310 -28.92 -12.56 -11.63
N VAL A 311 -29.12 -13.12 -12.84
CA VAL A 311 -29.38 -14.55 -13.01
C VAL A 311 -28.15 -15.39 -12.58
N PRO A 312 -28.33 -16.52 -11.86
CA PRO A 312 -27.22 -17.31 -11.33
C PRO A 312 -26.23 -17.82 -12.39
N GLN A 313 -26.66 -18.01 -13.63
CA GLN A 313 -25.83 -18.47 -14.76
C GLN A 313 -24.71 -17.47 -15.10
N ASN A 314 -24.92 -16.19 -14.80
CA ASN A 314 -23.92 -15.15 -15.01
C ASN A 314 -22.83 -15.17 -13.95
N ALA A 315 -23.01 -15.81 -12.80
CA ALA A 315 -21.97 -15.95 -11.78
C ALA A 315 -20.70 -16.60 -12.35
N TRP A 316 -19.54 -16.22 -11.82
CA TRP A 316 -18.26 -16.79 -12.23
C TRP A 316 -17.51 -17.34 -11.04
N ILE A 317 -17.11 -18.61 -11.12
CA ILE A 317 -16.14 -19.21 -10.22
C ILE A 317 -14.89 -19.51 -11.05
N ASN A 318 -13.82 -18.77 -10.78
CA ASN A 318 -12.51 -18.96 -11.39
C ASN A 318 -11.65 -19.75 -10.40
N SER A 319 -11.39 -21.02 -10.67
CA SER A 319 -10.63 -21.90 -9.77
C SER A 319 -9.49 -22.61 -10.50
N GLY A 320 -8.37 -22.85 -9.81
CA GLY A 320 -7.21 -23.50 -10.40
C GLY A 320 -6.16 -23.95 -9.38
N TYR A 321 -5.34 -24.91 -9.84
CA TYR A 321 -4.16 -25.44 -9.14
C TYR A 321 -3.04 -25.69 -10.17
N PRO A 322 -2.34 -24.66 -10.66
CA PRO A 322 -2.42 -23.26 -10.21
C PRO A 322 -3.53 -22.46 -10.90
N LEU A 323 -4.10 -21.52 -10.16
CA LEU A 323 -4.93 -20.44 -10.69
C LEU A 323 -4.06 -19.41 -11.41
N TRP A 324 -2.94 -19.01 -10.81
CA TRP A 324 -1.89 -18.19 -11.44
C TRP A 324 -0.55 -18.81 -11.37
#